data_AF-A0AAJ7DXV2-F1
#
_entry.id   AF-A0AAJ7DXV2-F1
#
_cell.length_a   1.000
_cell.length_b   1.000
_cell.length_c   1.000
_cell.angle_alpha   90.00
_cell.angle_beta   90.00
_cell.angle_gamma   90.00
#
_symmetry.space_group_name_H-M   'P 1'
#
loop_
_entity.id
_entity.type
_entity.pdbx_description
1 polymer ?
#
loop_
_entity_poly.entity_id
_entity_poly.type
_entity_poly.pdbx_seq_one_letter_code
_entity_poly.pdbx_strand_id
1 'polypeptide(L)'
;MEFLHACIDEICTCNGPTFQKYSNVDWTKNMFDEVRNFFLTFLQKTNCLYIEEEKMPLEYHELPEHVREIILICLRIRRSQLTDALLYKYSCRHLPTLLNFDWRLKYIMGSSKMATLKEPLLQLDLILQEKETREIFEIELNKDELESFINTIESIAI
;
A
#
# COMPACT_ATOMS: atom_id res chain seq x y z
N MET A 1 -9.69 21.26 -0.45
CA MET A 1 -9.83 19.89 0.10
C MET A 1 -9.50 18.82 -0.93
N GLU A 2 -10.07 18.85 -2.15
CA GLU A 2 -9.83 17.84 -3.20
C GLU A 2 -8.34 17.61 -3.53
N PHE A 3 -7.55 18.68 -3.62
CA PHE A 3 -6.12 18.58 -3.88
C PHE A 3 -5.38 17.75 -2.83
N LEU A 4 -5.67 17.95 -1.54
CA LEU A 4 -5.03 17.22 -0.45
C LEU A 4 -5.44 15.74 -0.46
N HIS A 5 -6.70 15.43 -0.78
CA HIS A 5 -7.13 14.05 -1.00
C HIS A 5 -6.35 13.40 -2.15
N ALA A 6 -6.15 14.11 -3.26
CA ALA A 6 -5.35 13.61 -4.37
C ALA A 6 -3.87 13.39 -3.98
N CYS A 7 -3.29 14.23 -3.13
CA CYS A 7 -1.94 13.99 -2.58
C CYS A 7 -1.90 12.73 -1.71
N ILE A 8 -2.93 12.47 -0.92
CA ILE A 8 -3.04 11.23 -0.13
C ILE A 8 -3.21 10.02 -1.06
N ASP A 9 -4.02 10.14 -2.11
CA ASP A 9 -4.23 9.10 -3.12
C ASP A 9 -2.91 8.74 -3.83
N GLU A 10 -2.03 9.71 -4.03
CA GLU A 10 -0.69 9.46 -4.57
C GLU A 10 0.13 8.56 -3.66
N ILE A 11 0.04 8.77 -2.34
CA ILE A 11 0.77 7.96 -1.38
C ILE A 11 0.18 6.56 -1.31
N CYS A 12 -1.16 6.44 -1.33
CA CYS A 12 -1.87 5.18 -1.11
C CYS A 12 -1.96 4.30 -2.37
N THR A 13 -2.17 4.90 -3.53
CA THR A 13 -2.52 4.19 -4.78
C THR A 13 -1.64 4.57 -5.97
N CYS A 14 -0.64 5.43 -5.77
CA CYS A 14 0.18 6.03 -6.83
C CYS A 14 -0.60 6.89 -7.84
N ASN A 15 -1.86 7.24 -7.55
CA ASN A 15 -2.67 8.14 -8.36
C ASN A 15 -2.70 9.53 -7.72
N GLY A 16 -1.83 10.43 -8.20
CA GLY A 16 -1.71 11.79 -7.65
C GLY A 16 -2.47 12.88 -8.39
N PRO A 17 -2.44 14.13 -7.89
CA PRO A 17 -3.00 15.26 -8.60
C PRO A 17 -2.22 15.51 -9.90
N THR A 18 -2.93 15.84 -10.98
CA THR A 18 -2.34 16.24 -12.25
C THR A 18 -2.59 17.72 -12.50
N PHE A 19 -1.60 18.43 -13.04
CA PHE A 19 -1.71 19.87 -13.31
C PHE A 19 -2.94 20.22 -14.18
N GLN A 20 -3.27 19.38 -15.16
CA GLN A 20 -4.42 19.57 -16.05
C GLN A 20 -5.76 19.64 -15.30
N LYS A 21 -5.92 18.85 -14.23
CA LYS A 21 -7.15 18.81 -13.42
C LYS A 21 -7.39 20.10 -12.64
N TYR A 22 -6.35 20.88 -12.40
CA TYR A 22 -6.38 22.14 -11.64
C TYR A 22 -6.07 23.36 -12.52
N SER A 23 -6.25 23.24 -13.83
CA SER A 23 -6.02 24.32 -14.81
C SER A 23 -6.97 25.52 -14.67
N ASN A 24 -8.06 25.34 -13.92
CA ASN A 24 -9.00 26.39 -13.52
C ASN A 24 -8.51 27.25 -12.35
N VAL A 25 -7.41 26.86 -11.72
CA VAL A 25 -6.74 27.62 -10.67
C VAL A 25 -5.58 28.39 -11.33
N ASP A 26 -5.36 29.64 -10.93
CA ASP A 26 -4.27 30.49 -11.43
C ASP A 26 -2.88 30.05 -10.92
N TRP A 27 -2.55 28.77 -11.07
CA TRP A 27 -1.28 28.19 -10.70
C TRP A 27 -0.40 28.04 -11.94
N THR A 28 0.85 28.46 -11.82
CA THR A 28 1.89 28.00 -12.74
C THR A 28 2.24 26.54 -12.43
N LYS A 29 2.79 25.83 -13.42
CA LYS A 29 3.25 24.45 -13.21
C LYS A 29 4.25 24.34 -12.05
N ASN A 30 5.16 25.31 -11.92
CA ASN A 30 6.14 25.33 -10.84
C ASN A 30 5.47 25.43 -9.46
N MET A 31 4.50 26.34 -9.30
CA MET A 31 3.76 26.47 -8.04
C MET A 31 2.98 25.20 -7.70
N PHE A 32 2.36 24.57 -8.70
CA PHE A 32 1.69 23.28 -8.51
C PHE A 32 2.66 22.21 -7.99
N ASP A 33 3.84 22.09 -8.60
CA ASP A 33 4.84 21.10 -8.21
C ASP A 33 5.39 21.38 -6.79
N GLU A 34 5.63 22.64 -6.45
CA GLU A 34 6.07 23.05 -5.10
C GLU A 34 5.04 22.69 -4.03
N VAL A 35 3.77 23.06 -4.23
CA VAL A 35 2.69 22.77 -3.28
C VAL A 35 2.48 21.26 -3.16
N ARG A 36 2.50 20.54 -4.28
CA ARG A 36 2.41 19.08 -4.29
C ARG A 36 3.55 18.45 -3.48
N ASN A 37 4.79 18.84 -3.75
CA ASN A 37 5.96 18.30 -3.06
C ASN A 37 5.95 18.62 -1.56
N PHE A 38 5.49 19.81 -1.18
CA PHE A 38 5.30 20.19 0.21
C PHE A 38 4.34 19.23 0.92
N PHE A 39 3.15 19.00 0.36
CA PHE A 39 2.16 18.11 0.97
C PHE A 39 2.60 16.66 0.99
N LEU A 40 3.23 16.15 -0.08
CA LEU A 40 3.75 14.78 -0.11
C LEU A 40 4.84 14.57 0.94
N THR A 41 5.76 15.52 1.09
CA THR A 41 6.81 15.46 2.11
C THR A 41 6.22 15.49 3.52
N PHE A 42 5.20 16.32 3.74
CA PHE A 42 4.49 16.39 5.01
C PHE A 42 3.78 15.07 5.35
N LEU A 43 2.96 14.56 4.43
CA LEU A 43 2.14 13.36 4.63
C LEU A 43 2.98 12.08 4.79
N GLN A 44 4.23 12.09 4.33
CA GLN A 44 5.17 10.97 4.53
C GLN A 44 5.80 10.93 5.92
N LYS A 45 5.72 12.02 6.72
CA LYS A 45 6.22 12.02 8.09
C LYS A 45 5.22 11.29 9.00
N THR A 46 5.64 10.24 9.69
CA THR A 46 4.77 9.45 10.60
C THR A 46 4.09 10.29 11.67
N ASN A 47 4.76 11.35 12.14
CA ASN A 47 4.21 12.29 13.10
C ASN A 47 2.93 12.98 12.61
N CYS A 48 2.69 13.07 11.29
CA CYS A 48 1.50 13.70 10.74
C CYS A 48 0.20 12.95 11.05
N LEU A 49 0.26 11.64 11.28
CA LEU A 49 -0.91 10.77 11.47
C LEU A 49 -1.68 11.05 12.78
N TYR A 50 -1.01 11.69 13.74
CA TYR A 50 -1.54 12.00 15.09
C TYR A 50 -1.42 13.49 15.42
N ILE A 51 -1.33 14.36 14.40
CA ILE A 51 -1.33 15.81 14.64
C ILE A 51 -2.69 16.22 15.19
N GLU A 52 -2.63 16.78 16.40
CA GLU A 52 -3.67 17.63 16.98
C GLU A 52 -3.29 19.09 16.69
N GLU A 53 -4.28 19.99 16.67
CA GLU A 53 -4.06 21.40 16.34
C GLU A 53 -2.97 22.05 17.22
N GLU A 54 -2.97 21.72 18.52
CA GLU A 54 -1.98 22.20 19.50
C GLU A 54 -0.56 21.62 19.29
N LYS A 55 -0.44 20.52 18.55
CA LYS A 55 0.82 19.80 18.28
C LYS A 55 1.26 19.93 16.83
N MET A 56 0.63 20.82 16.07
CA MET A 56 1.03 21.08 14.69
C MET A 56 2.43 21.72 14.68
N PRO A 57 3.36 21.25 13.82
CA PRO A 57 4.71 21.83 13.81
C PRO A 57 4.69 23.33 13.48
N LEU A 58 5.67 24.08 14.01
CA LEU A 58 5.70 25.55 13.89
C LEU A 58 5.64 26.05 12.45
N GLU A 59 6.25 25.31 11.52
CA GLU A 59 6.25 25.55 10.07
C GLU A 59 4.83 25.68 9.48
N TYR A 60 3.82 25.12 10.15
CA TYR A 60 2.44 25.12 9.68
C TYR A 60 1.57 26.21 10.32
N HIS A 61 2.01 26.87 11.39
CA HIS A 61 1.29 28.01 11.96
C HIS A 61 1.30 29.22 11.02
N GLU A 62 2.23 29.27 10.07
CA GLU A 62 2.26 30.28 9.01
C GLU A 62 1.17 30.06 7.94
N LEU A 63 0.56 28.86 7.88
CA LEU A 63 -0.55 28.58 6.96
C LEU A 63 -1.84 29.25 7.46
N PRO A 64 -2.72 29.72 6.55
CA PRO A 64 -4.03 30.22 6.93
C PRO A 64 -4.83 29.19 7.74
N GLU A 65 -5.61 29.66 8.72
CA GLU A 65 -6.40 28.82 9.63
C GLU A 65 -7.29 27.81 8.88
N HIS A 66 -8.03 28.26 7.86
CA HIS A 66 -8.86 27.40 7.02
C HIS A 66 -8.07 26.27 6.32
N VAL A 67 -6.79 26.49 5.98
CA VAL A 67 -5.94 25.46 5.37
C VAL A 67 -5.56 24.42 6.41
N ARG A 68 -5.21 24.86 7.63
CA ARG A 68 -4.88 23.95 8.74
C ARG A 68 -6.08 23.07 9.11
N GLU A 69 -7.27 23.64 9.20
CA GLU A 69 -8.50 22.88 9.44
C GLU A 69 -8.75 21.81 8.37
N ILE A 70 -8.59 22.16 7.09
CA ILE A 70 -8.71 21.21 5.98
C ILE A 70 -7.70 20.06 6.13
N ILE A 71 -6.46 20.36 6.51
CA ILE A 71 -5.42 19.35 6.74
C ILE A 71 -5.84 18.39 7.84
N LEU A 72 -6.27 18.90 9.00
CA LEU A 72 -6.71 18.09 10.14
C LEU A 72 -7.92 17.22 9.78
N ILE A 73 -8.90 17.77 9.07
CA ILE A 73 -10.08 17.02 8.61
C ILE A 73 -9.68 15.90 7.65
N CYS A 74 -8.87 16.20 6.63
CA CYS A 74 -8.41 15.19 5.67
C CYS A 74 -7.61 14.09 6.35
N LEU A 75 -6.68 14.43 7.25
CA LEU A 75 -5.90 13.46 8.02
C LEU A 75 -6.79 12.58 8.88
N ARG A 76 -7.77 13.16 9.59
CA ARG A 76 -8.72 12.40 10.41
C ARG A 76 -9.51 11.38 9.59
N ILE A 77 -9.99 11.77 8.41
CA ILE A 77 -10.79 10.91 7.52
C ILE A 77 -9.92 9.80 6.89
N ARG A 78 -8.71 10.15 6.47
CA ARG A 78 -7.84 9.28 5.66
C ARG A 78 -6.74 8.58 6.46
N ARG A 79 -6.75 8.72 7.79
CA ARG A 79 -5.68 8.23 8.67
C ARG A 79 -5.37 6.76 8.46
N SER A 80 -6.38 5.88 8.46
CA SER A 80 -6.19 4.44 8.30
C SER A 80 -5.47 4.12 6.98
N GLN A 81 -5.99 4.63 5.88
CA GLN A 81 -5.43 4.40 4.55
C GLN A 81 -4.00 4.93 4.42
N LEU A 82 -3.72 6.12 4.96
CA LEU A 82 -2.39 6.68 4.96
C LEU A 82 -1.44 5.86 5.86
N THR A 83 -1.88 5.43 7.03
CA THR A 83 -1.13 4.54 7.93
C THR A 83 -0.78 3.24 7.21
N ASP A 84 -1.75 2.57 6.60
CA ASP A 84 -1.53 1.29 5.89
C ASP A 84 -0.54 1.46 4.75
N ALA A 85 -0.68 2.53 3.95
CA ALA A 85 0.23 2.84 2.85
C ALA A 85 1.66 3.15 3.33
N LEU A 86 1.81 3.89 4.43
CA LEU A 86 3.12 4.22 4.99
C LEU A 86 3.77 2.99 5.63
N LEU A 87 3.01 2.18 6.36
CA LEU A 87 3.47 0.92 6.93
C LEU A 87 3.90 -0.04 5.82
N TYR A 88 3.09 -0.20 4.78
CA TYR A 88 3.43 -1.04 3.64
C TYR A 88 4.72 -0.58 2.95
N LYS A 89 4.88 0.73 2.70
CA LYS A 89 6.12 1.29 2.14
C LYS A 89 7.33 1.07 3.05
N TYR A 90 7.15 1.19 4.36
CA TYR A 90 8.19 0.91 5.34
C TYR A 90 8.57 -0.58 5.33
N SER A 91 7.58 -1.48 5.42
CA SER A 91 7.78 -2.92 5.38
C SER A 91 8.53 -3.34 4.13
N CYS A 92 8.09 -2.91 2.93
CA CYS A 92 8.78 -3.24 1.68
C CYS A 92 10.26 -2.80 1.64
N ARG A 93 10.63 -1.72 2.36
CA ARG A 93 12.02 -1.23 2.43
C ARG A 93 12.88 -1.97 3.45
N HIS A 94 12.28 -2.56 4.47
CA HIS A 94 13.01 -3.05 5.65
C HIS A 94 12.80 -4.53 5.96
N LEU A 95 11.74 -5.15 5.44
CA LEU A 95 11.28 -6.50 5.73
C LEU A 95 10.85 -7.21 4.44
N PRO A 96 10.98 -8.54 4.36
CA PRO A 96 10.30 -9.33 3.34
C PRO A 96 8.78 -9.15 3.46
N THR A 97 8.17 -8.57 2.43
CA THR A 97 6.74 -8.24 2.41
C THR A 97 6.07 -8.93 1.22
N LEU A 98 4.99 -9.68 1.49
CA LEU A 98 4.17 -10.28 0.44
C LEU A 98 3.39 -9.20 -0.30
N LEU A 99 3.68 -9.02 -1.60
CA LEU A 99 3.02 -8.04 -2.45
C LEU A 99 1.77 -8.60 -3.11
N ASN A 100 1.86 -9.84 -3.58
CA ASN A 100 0.82 -10.49 -4.36
C ASN A 100 1.04 -12.00 -4.35
N PHE A 101 0.03 -12.74 -4.79
CA PHE A 101 0.15 -14.16 -5.06
C PHE A 101 -0.56 -14.50 -6.37
N ASP A 102 -0.08 -15.52 -7.05
CA ASP A 102 -0.75 -16.13 -8.19
C ASP A 102 -0.83 -17.64 -7.99
N TRP A 103 -1.74 -18.31 -8.66
CA TRP A 103 -1.93 -19.74 -8.47
C TRP A 103 -2.37 -20.44 -9.74
N ARG A 104 -2.02 -21.72 -9.83
CA ARG A 104 -2.38 -22.59 -10.95
C ARG A 104 -2.58 -24.02 -10.49
N LEU A 105 -3.60 -24.67 -11.04
CA LEU A 105 -3.85 -26.09 -10.79
C LEU A 105 -3.05 -26.93 -11.80
N LYS A 106 -2.21 -27.83 -11.31
CA LYS A 106 -1.47 -28.81 -12.10
C LYS A 106 -2.14 -30.17 -11.96
N TYR A 107 -2.36 -30.82 -13.10
CA TYR A 107 -2.80 -32.21 -13.13
C TYR A 107 -1.61 -33.09 -13.48
N ILE A 108 -1.08 -33.81 -12.50
CA ILE A 108 0.08 -34.68 -12.70
C ILE A 108 -0.43 -36.07 -13.10
N MET A 109 -0.03 -36.54 -14.29
CA MET A 109 -0.31 -37.91 -14.71
C MET A 109 0.92 -38.78 -14.42
N GLY A 110 0.80 -39.70 -13.46
CA GLY A 110 1.83 -40.70 -13.18
C GLY A 110 2.12 -41.58 -14.40
N SER A 111 3.39 -41.73 -14.76
CA SER A 111 3.83 -42.46 -15.96
C SER A 111 4.02 -43.96 -15.76
N SER A 112 3.83 -44.49 -14.55
CA SER A 112 4.03 -45.91 -14.23
C SER A 112 2.70 -46.65 -14.02
N LYS A 113 2.65 -47.93 -14.41
CA LYS A 113 1.49 -48.82 -14.24
C LYS A 113 1.05 -49.02 -12.77
N MET A 114 1.76 -48.47 -11.79
CA MET A 114 1.52 -48.68 -10.35
C MET A 114 1.32 -47.39 -9.53
N ALA A 115 1.40 -46.20 -10.12
CA ALA A 115 1.13 -44.95 -9.39
C ALA A 115 0.25 -44.03 -10.23
N THR A 116 -1.03 -44.35 -10.32
CA THR A 116 -2.04 -43.43 -10.86
C THR A 116 -2.51 -42.50 -9.75
N LEU A 117 -1.60 -41.73 -9.15
CA LEU A 117 -1.96 -40.59 -8.31
C LEU A 117 -2.52 -39.52 -9.25
N LYS A 118 -3.84 -39.54 -9.42
CA LYS A 118 -4.64 -38.58 -10.18
C LYS A 118 -5.09 -37.48 -9.24
N GLU A 119 -4.15 -36.81 -8.61
CA GLU A 119 -4.46 -35.74 -7.67
C GLU A 119 -4.05 -34.40 -8.26
N PRO A 120 -4.97 -33.41 -8.30
CA PRO A 120 -4.62 -32.07 -8.68
C PRO A 120 -3.75 -31.45 -7.59
N LEU A 121 -2.62 -30.85 -7.98
CA LEU A 121 -1.78 -30.06 -7.10
C LEU A 121 -1.97 -28.58 -7.41
N LEU A 122 -2.05 -27.75 -6.38
CA LEU A 122 -1.98 -26.31 -6.51
C LEU A 122 -0.50 -25.89 -6.53
N GLN A 123 -0.05 -25.19 -7.57
CA GLN A 123 1.15 -24.36 -7.47
C GLN A 123 0.71 -22.95 -7.07
N LEU A 124 1.26 -22.45 -5.97
CA LEU A 124 1.08 -21.12 -5.42
C LEU A 124 2.39 -20.35 -5.54
N ASP A 125 2.36 -19.22 -6.23
CA ASP A 125 3.51 -18.34 -6.42
C ASP A 125 3.31 -17.11 -5.53
N LEU A 126 4.13 -16.97 -4.49
CA LEU A 126 4.10 -15.83 -3.57
C LEU A 126 5.14 -14.80 -4.00
N ILE A 127 4.68 -13.60 -4.37
CA ILE A 127 5.55 -12.50 -4.82
C ILE A 127 5.96 -11.68 -3.61
N LEU A 128 7.22 -11.79 -3.20
CA LEU A 128 7.82 -11.09 -2.08
C LEU A 128 8.65 -9.90 -2.58
N GLN A 129 8.62 -8.81 -1.83
CA GLN A 129 9.56 -7.69 -1.96
C GLN A 129 10.38 -7.58 -0.70
N GLU A 130 11.69 -7.54 -0.85
CA GLU A 130 12.60 -7.12 0.20
C GLU A 130 13.53 -6.05 -0.37
N LYS A 131 13.49 -4.84 0.19
CA LYS A 131 14.27 -3.69 -0.30
C LYS A 131 13.98 -3.44 -1.79
N GLU A 132 14.95 -3.68 -2.66
CA GLU A 132 14.87 -3.47 -4.11
C GLU A 132 14.73 -4.79 -4.89
N THR A 133 14.80 -5.94 -4.22
CA THR A 133 14.67 -7.26 -4.84
C THR A 133 13.23 -7.77 -4.78
N ARG A 134 12.79 -8.34 -5.90
CA ARG A 134 11.53 -9.09 -5.98
C ARG A 134 11.87 -10.56 -6.14
N GLU A 135 11.30 -11.38 -5.28
CA GLU A 135 11.48 -12.82 -5.29
C GLU A 135 10.12 -13.50 -5.41
N ILE A 136 10.09 -14.63 -6.10
CA ILE A 136 8.90 -15.47 -6.20
C ILE A 136 9.20 -16.73 -5.41
N PHE A 137 8.39 -16.97 -4.38
CA PHE A 137 8.44 -18.18 -3.59
C PHE A 137 7.33 -19.13 -4.07
N GLU A 138 7.74 -20.20 -4.77
CA GLU A 138 6.82 -21.18 -5.34
C GLU A 138 6.59 -22.33 -4.35
N ILE A 139 5.33 -22.68 -4.12
CA ILE A 139 4.91 -23.77 -3.24
C ILE A 139 3.96 -24.68 -4.03
N GLU A 140 4.17 -25.99 -3.97
CA GLU A 140 3.20 -26.97 -4.44
C GLU A 140 2.47 -27.58 -3.24
N LEU A 141 1.14 -27.58 -3.30
CA LEU A 141 0.27 -28.04 -2.21
C LEU A 141 -0.79 -28.99 -2.77
N ASN A 142 -1.01 -30.11 -2.10
CA ASN A 142 -2.23 -30.89 -2.26
C ASN A 142 -3.40 -30.22 -1.51
N LYS A 143 -4.61 -30.80 -1.61
CA LYS A 143 -5.80 -30.22 -0.99
C LYS A 143 -5.68 -30.10 0.54
N ASP A 144 -5.20 -31.13 1.21
CA ASP A 144 -5.13 -31.18 2.67
C ASP A 144 -4.06 -30.20 3.19
N GLU A 145 -2.93 -30.10 2.48
CA GLU A 145 -1.87 -29.13 2.76
C GLU A 145 -2.36 -27.68 2.57
N LEU A 146 -3.12 -27.41 1.51
CA LEU A 146 -3.72 -26.09 1.28
C LEU A 146 -4.71 -25.72 2.39
N GLU A 147 -5.56 -26.66 2.81
CA GLU A 147 -6.51 -26.45 3.91
C GLU A 147 -5.78 -26.13 5.21
N SER A 148 -4.72 -26.88 5.54
CA SER A 148 -3.85 -26.61 6.69
C SER A 148 -3.16 -25.24 6.60
N PHE A 149 -2.67 -24.88 5.41
CA PHE A 149 -2.02 -23.59 5.16
C PHE A 149 -2.98 -22.42 5.40
N ILE A 150 -4.20 -22.48 4.85
CA ILE A 150 -5.25 -21.46 5.04
C ILE A 150 -5.60 -21.34 6.52
N ASN A 151 -5.89 -22.47 7.18
CA ASN A 151 -6.24 -22.48 8.60
C ASN A 151 -5.15 -21.86 9.49
N THR A 152 -3.87 -22.11 9.15
CA THR A 152 -2.73 -21.53 9.88
C THR A 152 -2.70 -20.00 9.72
N ILE A 153 -2.86 -19.49 8.50
CA ILE A 153 -2.85 -18.05 8.24
C ILE A 153 -4.04 -17.35 8.90
N GLU A 154 -5.24 -17.93 8.79
CA GLU A 154 -6.46 -17.37 9.41
C GLU A 154 -6.35 -17.29 10.93
N SER A 155 -5.64 -18.23 11.57
CA SER A 155 -5.41 -18.20 13.02
C SER A 155 -4.51 -17.05 13.49
N ILE A 156 -3.68 -16.49 12.60
CA ILE A 156 -2.76 -15.38 12.88
C ILE A 156 -3.44 -14.03 12.60
N ALA A 157 -4.49 -14.00 11.77
CA ALA A 157 -5.17 -12.78 11.35
C ALA A 157 -6.21 -12.23 12.36
N ILE A 158 -6.20 -12.72 13.61
CA ILE A 158 -7.16 -12.39 14.69
C ILE A 158 -6.55 -11.38 15.67
#